data_AF-A0A532DKN5-F1
#
_entry.id   AF-A0A532DKN5-F1
#
_cell.length_a   1.000
_cell.length_b   1.000
_cell.length_c   1.000
_cell.angle_alpha   90.00
_cell.angle_beta   90.00
_cell.angle_gamma   90.00
#
_symmetry.space_group_name_H-M   'P 1'
#
loop_
_entity.id
_entity.type
_entity.pdbx_description
1 polymer ?
#
loop_
_entity_poly.entity_id
_entity_poly.type
_entity_poly.pdbx_seq_one_letter_code
_entity_poly.pdbx_strand_id
1 'polypeptide(L)'
;MNDQSLSIGRSSDFPQHDQPAAPKPSIAPYGSRWSLVVSGVCAGILVAALGAVLWFSVTLPKLQRFEDPDRALDLMVSRTLDAQDSLRRAPTWQQWMADWTMGSDEEAREQAIQWYRELVETTDDPLSKIRLAILLGESGQEAAALAETKRWQDRGTSALLFGQLIDAAYGTQPLDRTQEIELQAVLAETLPSGWFYDHLAARLARRAGNQDLLVTVEEQSARREDRVQQWIRPLISFESICLVMGSLLLLGVARLRGQRMNILRLHGPGVPPPWSGGTAGAVILRGGALGVVTTALILSTPSFQHVSLRALAIPLANLPLLVLAYIQLLKPAGLTFTNGFGLGIKRDDLGRLTCTVLAVVAAGLWGEWVMGRAAEFLHLNNHWTEWFDKDLVWGTPPVIAVSILEYVVFAPIFEELAFRGLLFAMLRRRFKFLPAALISTSLFALAHGYSLIGFVSVFWSGFLWAWIYERTGSLIPGMVAHAMNNLLVCLTVMALLR
;
A
#
# COMPACT_ATOMS: atom_id res chain seq x y z
N MET A 1 40.35 -36.43 -57.28
CA MET A 1 41.52 -37.25 -56.90
C MET A 1 42.35 -36.44 -55.92
N ASN A 2 42.50 -37.00 -54.70
CA ASN A 2 43.41 -36.68 -53.58
C ASN A 2 43.31 -35.27 -52.97
N ASP A 3 42.78 -35.05 -51.75
CA ASP A 3 43.04 -35.66 -50.43
C ASP A 3 44.53 -35.63 -50.01
N GLN A 4 44.91 -34.57 -49.28
CA GLN A 4 45.94 -34.62 -48.25
C GLN A 4 45.46 -33.88 -47.00
N SER A 5 45.34 -34.69 -45.96
CA SER A 5 44.93 -34.40 -44.59
C SER A 5 45.98 -33.59 -43.81
N LEU A 6 45.54 -32.51 -43.17
CA LEU A 6 46.24 -31.92 -42.02
C LEU A 6 45.43 -32.23 -40.76
N SER A 7 45.89 -33.25 -40.02
CA SER A 7 45.42 -33.57 -38.68
C SER A 7 46.08 -32.62 -37.67
N ILE A 8 45.29 -31.80 -36.98
CA ILE A 8 45.69 -31.16 -35.73
C ILE A 8 44.74 -31.66 -34.64
N GLY A 9 45.33 -32.27 -33.63
CA GLY A 9 44.66 -33.10 -32.62
C GLY A 9 43.62 -32.35 -31.79
N ARG A 10 42.51 -33.05 -31.52
CA ARG A 10 41.59 -32.72 -30.43
C ARG A 10 42.30 -33.02 -29.11
N SER A 11 42.64 -31.98 -28.35
CA SER A 11 42.87 -32.07 -26.91
C SER A 11 41.50 -32.23 -26.22
N SER A 12 41.09 -33.47 -25.98
CA SER A 12 39.97 -33.80 -25.11
C SER A 12 40.48 -34.07 -23.70
N ASP A 13 40.64 -33.01 -22.91
CA ASP A 13 40.81 -33.10 -21.45
C ASP A 13 40.11 -31.90 -20.81
N PHE A 14 38.77 -31.95 -20.79
CA PHE A 14 37.98 -31.25 -19.80
C PHE A 14 37.39 -32.33 -18.88
N PRO A 15 37.59 -32.26 -17.56
CA PRO A 15 36.94 -33.21 -16.66
C PRO A 15 35.42 -33.00 -16.80
N GLN A 16 34.73 -34.02 -17.32
CA GLN A 16 33.29 -34.15 -17.16
C GLN A 16 33.02 -34.12 -15.65
N HIS A 17 32.44 -33.02 -15.16
CA HIS A 17 31.79 -33.05 -13.86
C HIS A 17 30.70 -34.11 -13.95
N ASP A 18 30.92 -35.21 -13.24
CA ASP A 18 29.90 -36.20 -12.95
C ASP A 18 28.65 -35.46 -12.46
N GLN A 19 27.62 -35.42 -13.32
CA GLN A 19 26.30 -35.08 -12.87
C GLN A 19 25.92 -36.13 -11.84
N PRO A 20 25.61 -35.77 -10.57
CA PRO A 20 25.16 -36.75 -9.62
C PRO A 20 23.94 -37.46 -10.20
N ALA A 21 24.01 -38.79 -10.23
CA ALA A 21 22.95 -39.66 -10.76
C ALA A 21 21.60 -39.20 -10.20
N ALA A 22 20.64 -38.95 -11.09
CA ALA A 22 19.28 -38.59 -10.70
C ALA A 22 18.75 -39.68 -9.74
N PRO A 23 18.29 -39.31 -8.53
CA PRO A 23 17.76 -40.30 -7.60
C PRO A 23 16.60 -41.06 -8.27
N LYS A 24 16.60 -42.39 -8.11
CA LYS A 24 15.50 -43.27 -8.57
C LYS A 24 14.14 -42.68 -8.15
N PRO A 25 13.10 -42.77 -8.98
CA PRO A 25 11.79 -42.21 -8.65
C PRO A 25 11.22 -42.98 -7.46
N SER A 26 11.41 -42.45 -6.26
CA SER A 26 10.56 -42.77 -5.13
C SER A 26 9.14 -42.38 -5.51
N ILE A 27 8.14 -43.17 -5.10
CA ILE A 27 6.73 -42.84 -5.25
C ILE A 27 6.60 -41.36 -4.87
N ALA A 28 6.15 -40.51 -5.81
CA ALA A 28 5.99 -39.10 -5.54
C ALA A 28 5.16 -38.98 -4.24
N PRO A 29 5.64 -38.27 -3.19
CA PRO A 29 5.08 -38.36 -1.84
C PRO A 29 3.58 -37.98 -1.76
N TYR A 30 3.05 -37.41 -2.83
CA TYR A 30 1.66 -36.98 -2.97
C TYR A 30 0.86 -37.75 -4.03
N GLY A 31 1.33 -38.91 -4.51
CA GLY A 31 0.70 -39.67 -5.60
C GLY A 31 -0.51 -40.54 -5.22
N SER A 32 -0.81 -40.74 -3.93
CA SER A 32 -1.94 -41.59 -3.52
C SER A 32 -3.29 -40.88 -3.60
N ARG A 33 -4.37 -41.63 -3.84
CA ARG A 33 -5.75 -41.09 -3.87
C ARG A 33 -6.10 -40.34 -2.58
N TRP A 34 -5.71 -40.88 -1.43
CA TRP A 34 -5.90 -40.21 -0.14
C TRP A 34 -5.14 -38.87 -0.06
N SER A 35 -3.93 -38.83 -0.59
CA SER A 35 -3.13 -37.60 -0.63
C SER A 35 -3.78 -36.52 -1.49
N LEU A 36 -4.39 -36.90 -2.62
CA LEU A 36 -5.15 -35.98 -3.45
C LEU A 36 -6.40 -35.45 -2.74
N VAL A 37 -7.12 -36.30 -2.01
CA VAL A 37 -8.28 -35.88 -1.19
C VAL A 37 -7.86 -34.86 -0.14
N VAL A 38 -6.78 -35.12 0.61
CA VAL A 38 -6.26 -34.17 1.61
C VAL A 38 -5.91 -32.83 0.96
N SER A 39 -5.19 -32.85 -0.16
CA SER A 39 -4.85 -31.60 -0.87
C SER A 39 -6.09 -30.88 -1.42
N GLY A 40 -7.13 -31.62 -1.82
CA GLY A 40 -8.42 -31.07 -2.24
C GLY A 40 -9.17 -30.38 -1.10
N VAL A 41 -9.18 -30.98 0.10
CA VAL A 41 -9.75 -30.34 1.31
C VAL A 41 -8.98 -29.06 1.65
N CYS A 42 -7.65 -29.10 1.64
CA CYS A 42 -6.83 -27.91 1.87
C CYS A 42 -7.06 -26.81 0.82
N ALA A 43 -7.22 -27.17 -0.45
CA ALA A 43 -7.61 -26.23 -1.49
C ALA A 43 -8.99 -25.60 -1.21
N GLY A 44 -9.96 -26.41 -0.76
CA GLY A 44 -11.27 -25.92 -0.33
C GLY A 44 -11.17 -24.90 0.80
N ILE A 45 -10.33 -25.14 1.81
CA ILE A 45 -10.09 -24.18 2.91
C ILE A 45 -9.52 -22.86 2.37
N LEU A 46 -8.52 -22.91 1.49
CA LEU A 46 -7.90 -21.71 0.92
C LEU A 46 -8.87 -20.91 0.05
N VAL A 47 -9.68 -21.59 -0.77
CA VAL A 47 -10.71 -20.95 -1.60
C VAL A 47 -11.79 -20.34 -0.71
N ALA A 48 -12.22 -21.02 0.35
CA ALA A 48 -13.18 -20.48 1.31
C ALA A 48 -12.64 -19.25 2.03
N ALA A 49 -11.36 -19.27 2.45
CA ALA A 49 -10.72 -18.13 3.09
C ALA A 49 -10.58 -16.93 2.16
N LEU A 50 -10.12 -17.15 0.91
CA LEU A 50 -10.06 -16.09 -0.10
C LEU A 50 -11.46 -15.56 -0.43
N GLY A 51 -12.44 -16.45 -0.57
CA GLY A 51 -13.84 -16.10 -0.78
C GLY A 51 -14.41 -15.26 0.37
N ALA A 52 -14.05 -15.57 1.61
CA ALA A 52 -14.45 -14.78 2.78
C ALA A 52 -13.82 -13.37 2.75
N VAL A 53 -12.52 -13.25 2.45
CA VAL A 53 -11.85 -11.95 2.30
C VAL A 53 -12.55 -11.09 1.24
N LEU A 54 -12.80 -11.67 0.05
CA LEU A 54 -13.48 -10.96 -1.04
C LEU A 54 -14.92 -10.61 -0.67
N TRP A 55 -15.65 -11.53 -0.03
CA TRP A 55 -17.02 -11.29 0.44
C TRP A 55 -17.07 -10.12 1.43
N PHE A 56 -16.23 -10.12 2.46
CA PHE A 56 -16.16 -9.03 3.43
C PHE A 56 -15.75 -7.71 2.78
N SER A 57 -14.82 -7.74 1.82
CA SER A 57 -14.38 -6.53 1.13
C SER A 57 -15.50 -5.80 0.37
N VAL A 58 -16.46 -6.56 -0.18
CA VAL A 58 -17.58 -6.04 -0.99
C VAL A 58 -18.84 -5.79 -0.16
N THR A 59 -19.12 -6.63 0.84
CA THR A 59 -20.42 -6.60 1.55
C THR A 59 -20.45 -5.76 2.81
N LEU A 60 -19.31 -5.59 3.49
CA LEU A 60 -19.27 -4.85 4.75
C LEU A 60 -19.06 -3.36 4.43
N PRO A 61 -20.02 -2.46 4.74
CA PRO A 61 -19.89 -1.03 4.47
C PRO A 61 -18.59 -0.49 5.04
N LYS A 62 -17.86 0.33 4.27
CA LYS A 62 -16.49 0.75 4.61
C LYS A 62 -16.45 1.51 5.94
N LEU A 63 -17.41 2.40 6.16
CA LEU A 63 -17.53 3.18 7.40
C LEU A 63 -17.81 2.31 8.64
N GLN A 64 -18.54 1.20 8.50
CA GLN A 64 -18.83 0.29 9.62
C GLN A 64 -17.60 -0.52 10.09
N ARG A 65 -16.48 -0.43 9.37
CA ARG A 65 -15.20 -1.05 9.78
C ARG A 65 -14.44 -0.19 10.80
N PHE A 66 -14.90 1.04 11.04
CA PHE A 66 -14.27 2.01 11.92
C PHE A 66 -15.12 2.22 13.17
N GLU A 67 -14.48 2.27 14.33
CA GLU A 67 -15.17 2.56 15.60
C GLU A 67 -15.67 4.00 15.68
N ASP A 68 -14.90 4.95 15.12
CA ASP A 68 -15.19 6.39 15.11
C ASP A 68 -14.82 6.98 13.74
N PRO A 69 -15.68 6.80 12.71
CA PRO A 69 -15.41 7.26 11.35
C PRO A 69 -15.41 8.79 11.25
N ASP A 70 -16.20 9.48 12.07
CA ASP A 70 -16.29 10.95 12.07
C ASP A 70 -14.96 11.59 12.48
N ARG A 71 -14.34 11.10 13.56
CA ARG A 71 -13.02 11.58 14.00
C ARG A 71 -11.91 11.23 13.02
N ALA A 72 -11.95 10.03 12.43
CA ALA A 72 -10.94 9.59 11.46
C ALA A 72 -10.99 10.45 10.19
N LEU A 73 -12.19 10.69 9.65
CA LEU A 73 -12.39 11.48 8.46
C LEU A 73 -12.02 12.96 8.69
N ASP A 74 -12.39 13.53 9.85
CA ASP A 74 -12.03 14.90 10.22
C ASP A 74 -10.52 15.13 10.24
N LEU A 75 -9.78 14.24 10.91
CA LEU A 75 -8.33 14.31 10.95
C LEU A 75 -7.74 14.22 9.54
N MET A 76 -8.23 13.27 8.75
CA MET A 76 -7.68 13.01 7.43
C MET A 76 -7.95 14.15 6.45
N VAL A 77 -9.19 14.63 6.37
CA VAL A 77 -9.55 15.74 5.48
C VAL A 77 -8.87 17.03 5.94
N SER A 78 -8.89 17.33 7.24
CA SER A 78 -8.22 18.53 7.77
C SER A 78 -6.73 18.55 7.43
N ARG A 79 -6.02 17.43 7.64
CA ARG A 79 -4.58 17.35 7.34
C ARG A 79 -4.26 17.39 5.86
N THR A 80 -5.08 16.75 5.05
CA THR A 80 -4.92 16.75 3.59
C THR A 80 -5.12 18.16 3.04
N LEU A 81 -6.17 18.86 3.47
CA LEU A 81 -6.46 20.21 3.00
C LEU A 81 -5.49 21.26 3.58
N ASP A 82 -5.04 21.12 4.84
CA ASP A 82 -3.92 21.93 5.38
C ASP A 82 -2.66 21.76 4.49
N ALA A 83 -2.34 20.53 4.08
CA ALA A 83 -1.20 20.27 3.22
C ALA A 83 -1.36 20.93 1.83
N GLN A 84 -2.57 20.91 1.26
CA GLN A 84 -2.91 21.55 -0.02
C GLN A 84 -2.89 23.08 0.06
N ASP A 85 -3.45 23.68 1.11
CA ASP A 85 -3.43 25.13 1.29
C ASP A 85 -2.01 25.67 1.48
N SER A 86 -1.15 24.90 2.14
CA SER A 86 0.27 25.23 2.24
C SER A 86 0.95 25.32 0.87
N LEU A 87 0.56 24.46 -0.09
CA LEU A 87 1.11 24.47 -1.45
C LEU A 87 0.72 25.74 -2.21
N ARG A 88 -0.44 26.34 -1.94
CA ARG A 88 -0.85 27.62 -2.57
C ARG A 88 0.12 28.77 -2.26
N ARG A 89 0.81 28.71 -1.11
CA ARG A 89 1.86 29.66 -0.70
C ARG A 89 3.24 29.29 -1.25
N ALA A 90 3.39 28.10 -1.82
CA ALA A 90 4.66 27.62 -2.37
C ALA A 90 4.94 28.23 -3.76
N PRO A 91 6.21 28.25 -4.21
CA PRO A 91 6.56 28.62 -5.58
C PRO A 91 5.79 27.80 -6.63
N THR A 92 5.49 28.40 -7.78
CA THR A 92 4.67 27.78 -8.85
C THR A 92 5.20 26.44 -9.34
N TRP A 93 6.51 26.24 -9.36
CA TRP A 93 7.09 24.95 -9.74
C TRP A 93 6.82 23.85 -8.71
N GLN A 94 6.68 24.19 -7.41
CA GLN A 94 6.32 23.25 -6.35
C GLN A 94 4.84 22.90 -6.43
N GLN A 95 3.97 23.88 -6.70
CA GLN A 95 2.55 23.65 -6.96
C GLN A 95 2.36 22.69 -8.14
N TRP A 96 2.99 23.01 -9.27
CA TRP A 96 2.93 22.16 -10.46
C TRP A 96 3.43 20.74 -10.19
N MET A 97 4.53 20.60 -9.44
CA MET A 97 5.07 19.29 -9.09
C MET A 97 4.12 18.52 -8.18
N ALA A 98 3.50 19.18 -7.19
CA ALA A 98 2.55 18.57 -6.28
C ALA A 98 1.25 18.16 -6.98
N ASP A 99 0.67 19.00 -7.84
CA ASP A 99 -0.47 18.64 -8.68
C ASP A 99 -0.13 17.42 -9.56
N TRP A 100 1.09 17.41 -10.08
CA TRP A 100 1.59 16.32 -10.92
C TRP A 100 1.89 15.03 -10.15
N THR A 101 2.10 15.03 -8.84
CA THR A 101 2.41 13.81 -8.07
C THR A 101 1.29 13.36 -7.14
N MET A 102 0.55 14.29 -6.55
CA MET A 102 -0.42 14.06 -5.47
C MET A 102 -1.89 14.29 -5.90
N GLY A 103 -2.13 14.78 -7.12
CA GLY A 103 -3.45 15.18 -7.58
C GLY A 103 -3.73 16.66 -7.29
N SER A 104 -4.76 17.20 -7.94
CA SER A 104 -5.08 18.63 -7.83
C SER A 104 -5.84 18.96 -6.54
N ASP A 105 -5.70 20.20 -6.09
CA ASP A 105 -6.45 20.74 -4.95
C ASP A 105 -7.98 20.67 -5.15
N GLU A 106 -8.45 20.81 -6.40
CA GLU A 106 -9.87 20.66 -6.76
C GLU A 106 -10.35 19.21 -6.55
N GLU A 107 -9.58 18.23 -7.04
CA GLU A 107 -9.87 16.81 -6.87
C GLU A 107 -9.90 16.41 -5.38
N ALA A 108 -8.94 16.91 -4.59
CA ALA A 108 -8.90 16.65 -3.15
C ALA A 108 -10.16 17.17 -2.42
N ARG A 109 -10.67 18.35 -2.81
CA ARG A 109 -11.93 18.89 -2.26
C ARG A 109 -13.15 18.11 -2.70
N GLU A 110 -13.23 17.71 -3.97
CA GLU A 110 -14.34 16.89 -4.46
C GLU A 110 -14.42 15.54 -3.75
N GLN A 111 -13.27 14.88 -3.56
CA GLN A 111 -13.19 13.63 -2.79
C GLN A 111 -13.62 13.83 -1.34
N ALA A 112 -13.16 14.89 -0.68
CA ALA A 112 -13.58 15.21 0.69
C ALA A 112 -15.10 15.43 0.79
N ILE A 113 -15.71 16.16 -0.16
CA ILE A 113 -17.16 16.35 -0.22
C ILE A 113 -17.88 15.00 -0.38
N GLN A 114 -17.39 14.12 -1.26
CA GLN A 114 -17.97 12.80 -1.46
C GLN A 114 -17.94 11.96 -0.18
N TRP A 115 -16.81 11.94 0.52
CA TRP A 115 -16.67 11.19 1.78
C TRP A 115 -17.57 11.74 2.88
N TYR A 116 -17.71 13.07 3.01
CA TYR A 116 -18.61 13.66 3.98
C TYR A 116 -20.08 13.44 3.65
N ARG A 117 -20.46 13.39 2.37
CA ARG A 117 -21.83 13.00 1.97
C ARG A 117 -22.14 11.57 2.41
N GLU A 118 -21.25 10.62 2.11
CA GLU A 118 -21.40 9.22 2.56
C GLU A 118 -21.48 9.13 4.09
N LEU A 119 -20.63 9.88 4.80
CA LEU A 119 -20.63 9.91 6.26
C LEU A 119 -21.96 10.44 6.80
N VAL A 120 -22.45 11.59 6.31
CA VAL A 120 -23.73 12.19 6.74
C VAL A 120 -24.95 11.33 6.39
N GLU A 121 -24.90 10.57 5.30
CA GLU A 121 -25.96 9.61 4.95
C GLU A 121 -25.96 8.40 5.90
N THR A 122 -24.80 8.05 6.45
CA THR A 122 -24.60 6.86 7.28
C THR A 122 -24.70 7.15 8.78
N THR A 123 -24.22 8.32 9.21
CA THR A 123 -24.19 8.79 10.61
C THR A 123 -25.11 10.00 10.75
N ASP A 124 -25.82 10.11 11.88
CA ASP A 124 -26.62 11.31 12.16
C ASP A 124 -25.80 12.38 12.90
N ASP A 125 -24.47 12.36 12.77
CA ASP A 125 -23.57 13.27 13.49
C ASP A 125 -23.77 14.74 13.03
N PRO A 126 -24.13 15.66 13.95
CA PRO A 126 -24.29 17.07 13.60
C PRO A 126 -22.98 17.73 13.15
N LEU A 127 -21.81 17.30 13.65
CA LEU A 127 -20.53 17.92 13.28
C LEU A 127 -20.12 17.54 11.85
N SER A 128 -20.40 16.33 11.40
CA SER A 128 -20.21 15.92 10.00
C SER A 128 -21.04 16.75 9.01
N LYS A 129 -22.24 17.19 9.41
CA LYS A 129 -23.11 18.06 8.57
C LYS A 129 -22.56 19.48 8.42
N ILE A 130 -22.10 20.10 9.51
CA ILE A 130 -21.48 21.43 9.42
C ILE A 130 -20.17 21.38 8.61
N ARG A 131 -19.35 20.34 8.79
CA ARG A 131 -18.12 20.14 7.99
C ARG A 131 -18.41 19.99 6.49
N LEU A 132 -19.46 19.25 6.12
CA LEU A 132 -19.91 19.17 4.73
C LEU A 132 -20.33 20.54 4.19
N ALA A 133 -21.08 21.33 4.96
CA ALA A 133 -21.49 22.67 4.56
C ALA A 133 -20.30 23.61 4.37
N ILE A 134 -19.30 23.56 5.26
CA ILE A 134 -18.04 24.32 5.14
C ILE A 134 -17.31 23.91 3.86
N LEU A 135 -17.15 22.62 3.58
CA LEU A 135 -16.47 22.14 2.36
C LEU A 135 -17.17 22.61 1.08
N LEU A 136 -18.50 22.56 1.04
CA LEU A 136 -19.27 23.07 -0.09
C LEU A 136 -19.04 24.58 -0.27
N GLY A 137 -19.09 25.35 0.82
CA GLY A 137 -18.89 26.79 0.78
C GLY A 137 -17.47 27.22 0.38
N GLU A 138 -16.44 26.55 0.88
CA GLU A 138 -15.04 26.79 0.49
C GLU A 138 -14.71 26.29 -0.92
N SER A 139 -15.51 25.37 -1.47
CA SER A 139 -15.40 24.91 -2.86
C SER A 139 -16.22 25.77 -3.85
N GLY A 140 -16.70 26.95 -3.42
CA GLY A 140 -17.47 27.86 -4.27
C GLY A 140 -18.91 27.41 -4.54
N GLN A 141 -19.43 26.44 -3.76
CA GLN A 141 -20.82 25.97 -3.85
C GLN A 141 -21.66 26.57 -2.70
N GLU A 142 -21.66 27.89 -2.53
CA GLU A 142 -22.33 28.54 -1.37
C GLU A 142 -23.83 28.24 -1.34
N ALA A 143 -24.50 28.22 -2.50
CA ALA A 143 -25.92 27.87 -2.57
C ALA A 143 -26.19 26.44 -2.07
N ALA A 144 -25.27 25.50 -2.33
CA ALA A 144 -25.38 24.13 -1.85
C ALA A 144 -25.13 24.06 -0.33
N ALA A 145 -24.15 24.80 0.19
CA ALA A 145 -23.88 24.90 1.63
C ALA A 145 -25.10 25.41 2.41
N LEU A 146 -25.73 26.48 1.93
CA LEU A 146 -26.95 27.06 2.52
C LEU A 146 -28.19 26.18 2.34
N ALA A 147 -28.25 25.40 1.25
CA ALA A 147 -29.34 24.44 1.06
C ALA A 147 -29.18 23.26 2.01
N GLU A 148 -27.94 22.83 2.27
CA GLU A 148 -27.66 21.74 3.19
C GLU A 148 -28.18 22.10 4.58
N THR A 149 -27.81 23.25 5.16
CA THR A 149 -28.27 23.70 6.49
C THR A 149 -29.77 23.65 6.68
N LYS A 150 -30.54 24.10 5.69
CA LYS A 150 -32.00 24.09 5.72
C LYS A 150 -32.59 22.68 5.86
N ARG A 151 -31.91 21.64 5.34
CA ARG A 151 -32.41 20.25 5.43
C ARG A 151 -32.43 19.70 6.86
N TRP A 152 -31.65 20.28 7.76
CA TRP A 152 -31.51 19.80 9.14
C TRP A 152 -31.91 20.83 10.20
N GLN A 153 -32.40 22.02 9.82
CA GLN A 153 -32.89 23.05 10.75
C GLN A 153 -33.97 22.54 11.72
N ASP A 154 -34.78 21.56 11.32
CA ASP A 154 -35.84 21.00 12.14
C ASP A 154 -35.34 19.98 13.20
N ARG A 155 -34.03 19.69 13.25
CA ARG A 155 -33.45 18.62 14.11
C ARG A 155 -32.87 19.12 15.45
N GLY A 156 -33.37 20.25 15.95
CA GLY A 156 -33.06 20.75 17.30
C GLY A 156 -32.07 21.92 17.34
N THR A 157 -31.75 22.37 18.56
CA THR A 157 -31.06 23.65 18.83
C THR A 157 -29.66 23.74 18.21
N SER A 158 -28.90 22.64 18.20
CA SER A 158 -27.56 22.62 17.59
C SER A 158 -27.61 22.87 16.08
N ALA A 159 -28.59 22.30 15.38
CA ALA A 159 -28.75 22.52 13.93
C ALA A 159 -29.10 23.98 13.59
N LEU A 160 -29.85 24.67 14.45
CA LEU A 160 -30.13 26.09 14.31
C LEU A 160 -28.85 26.93 14.45
N LEU A 161 -28.02 26.65 15.46
CA LEU A 161 -26.74 27.35 15.68
C LEU A 161 -25.77 27.12 14.50
N PHE A 162 -25.68 25.89 13.99
CA PHE A 162 -24.85 25.57 12.84
C PHE A 162 -25.37 26.23 11.55
N GLY A 163 -26.69 26.32 11.38
CA GLY A 163 -27.31 27.09 10.31
C GLY A 163 -26.89 28.57 10.35
N GLN A 164 -26.90 29.19 11.54
CA GLN A 164 -26.47 30.59 11.70
C GLN A 164 -25.00 30.80 11.34
N LEU A 165 -24.10 29.90 11.75
CA LEU A 165 -22.68 29.96 11.38
C LEU A 165 -22.48 29.96 9.86
N ILE A 166 -23.13 29.01 9.17
CA ILE A 166 -22.99 28.87 7.71
C ILE A 166 -23.68 30.02 6.97
N ASP A 167 -24.87 30.45 7.42
CA ASP A 167 -25.56 31.61 6.83
C ASP A 167 -24.73 32.89 7.00
N ALA A 168 -24.10 33.08 8.16
CA ALA A 168 -23.22 34.21 8.43
C ALA A 168 -21.89 34.14 7.65
N ALA A 169 -21.39 32.96 7.31
CA ALA A 169 -20.14 32.80 6.56
C ALA A 169 -20.32 32.81 5.04
N TYR A 170 -21.41 32.22 4.53
CA TYR A 170 -21.64 32.00 3.09
C TYR A 170 -22.90 32.68 2.54
N GLY A 171 -23.79 33.19 3.39
CA GLY A 171 -24.99 33.93 2.97
C GLY A 171 -24.68 35.33 2.45
N THR A 172 -25.70 36.11 2.08
CA THR A 172 -25.51 37.45 1.51
C THR A 172 -25.70 38.60 2.50
N GLN A 173 -26.19 38.32 3.71
CA GLN A 173 -26.51 39.37 4.69
C GLN A 173 -25.24 40.00 5.29
N PRO A 174 -25.20 41.32 5.53
CA PRO A 174 -24.05 41.96 6.17
C PRO A 174 -23.87 41.42 7.59
N LEU A 175 -22.62 41.15 7.98
CA LEU A 175 -22.26 40.64 9.30
C LEU A 175 -21.67 41.79 10.12
N ASP A 176 -22.29 42.11 11.26
CA ASP A 176 -21.76 43.11 12.18
C ASP A 176 -20.70 42.51 13.15
N ARG A 177 -19.93 43.38 13.80
CA ARG A 177 -18.86 43.00 14.73
C ARG A 177 -19.38 42.27 15.99
N THR A 178 -20.60 42.54 16.43
CA THR A 178 -21.15 41.95 17.67
C THR A 178 -21.61 40.52 17.39
N GLN A 179 -22.34 40.32 16.31
CA GLN A 179 -22.74 39.02 15.79
C GLN A 179 -21.51 38.16 15.47
N GLU A 180 -20.47 38.76 14.88
CA GLU A 180 -19.21 38.06 14.63
C GLU A 180 -18.59 37.52 15.92
N ILE A 181 -18.48 38.33 16.98
CA ILE A 181 -17.92 37.88 18.26
C ILE A 181 -18.71 36.72 18.85
N GLU A 182 -20.05 36.79 18.82
CA GLU A 182 -20.91 35.70 19.30
C GLU A 182 -20.71 34.41 18.48
N LEU A 183 -20.67 34.53 17.15
CA LEU A 183 -20.47 33.39 16.25
C LEU A 183 -19.07 32.78 16.37
N GLN A 184 -18.02 33.59 16.57
CA GLN A 184 -16.67 33.09 16.82
C GLN A 184 -16.60 32.30 18.13
N ALA A 185 -17.32 32.73 19.17
CA ALA A 185 -17.40 31.98 20.43
C ALA A 185 -18.11 30.64 20.24
N VAL A 186 -19.25 30.61 19.54
CA VAL A 186 -19.97 29.37 19.20
C VAL A 186 -19.08 28.45 18.36
N LEU A 187 -18.35 29.00 17.39
CA LEU A 187 -17.44 28.25 16.54
C LEU A 187 -16.33 27.58 17.35
N ALA A 188 -15.71 28.30 18.29
CA ALA A 188 -14.64 27.79 19.15
C ALA A 188 -15.10 26.70 20.13
N GLU A 189 -16.36 26.72 20.55
CA GLU A 189 -16.95 25.65 21.36
C GLU A 189 -17.39 24.43 20.53
N THR A 190 -17.64 24.63 19.23
CA THR A 190 -18.20 23.59 18.35
C THR A 190 -17.13 22.78 17.62
N LEU A 191 -16.22 23.46 16.92
CA LEU A 191 -15.26 22.80 16.04
C LEU A 191 -13.88 22.77 16.68
N PRO A 192 -13.19 21.61 16.65
CA PRO A 192 -11.81 21.55 17.09
C PRO A 192 -10.92 22.39 16.16
N SER A 193 -9.79 22.85 16.69
CA SER A 193 -8.78 23.55 15.89
C SER A 193 -8.32 22.67 14.73
N GLY A 194 -8.36 23.19 13.51
CA GLY A 194 -8.07 22.47 12.29
C GLY A 194 -8.56 23.24 11.08
N TRP A 195 -8.51 22.61 9.91
CA TRP A 195 -8.85 23.24 8.64
C TRP A 195 -10.27 23.87 8.65
N PHE A 196 -11.27 23.13 9.11
CA PHE A 196 -12.67 23.60 9.15
C PHE A 196 -12.86 24.83 10.05
N TYR A 197 -12.26 24.81 11.24
CA TYR A 197 -12.34 25.92 12.18
C TYR A 197 -11.65 27.16 11.61
N ASP A 198 -10.42 27.02 11.12
CA ASP A 198 -9.62 28.15 10.63
C ASP A 198 -10.27 28.83 9.43
N HIS A 199 -10.76 28.06 8.45
CA HIS A 199 -11.41 28.62 7.27
C HIS A 199 -12.72 29.32 7.60
N LEU A 200 -13.56 28.71 8.46
CA LEU A 200 -14.82 29.32 8.86
C LEU A 200 -14.58 30.59 9.69
N ALA A 201 -13.64 30.55 10.64
CA ALA A 201 -13.26 31.70 11.47
C ALA A 201 -12.69 32.85 10.63
N ALA A 202 -11.77 32.55 9.69
CA ALA A 202 -11.21 33.51 8.77
C ALA A 202 -12.30 34.13 7.86
N ARG A 203 -13.25 33.33 7.40
CA ARG A 203 -14.35 33.82 6.54
C ARG A 203 -15.30 34.73 7.30
N LEU A 204 -15.68 34.38 8.54
CA LEU A 204 -16.47 35.25 9.41
C LEU A 204 -15.75 36.57 9.70
N ALA A 205 -14.47 36.52 10.08
CA ALA A 205 -13.65 37.70 10.33
C ALA A 205 -13.56 38.62 9.10
N ARG A 206 -13.34 38.03 7.91
CA ARG A 206 -13.28 38.75 6.63
C ARG A 206 -14.60 39.45 6.32
N ARG A 207 -15.74 38.80 6.58
CA ARG A 207 -17.07 39.37 6.35
C ARG A 207 -17.43 40.50 7.31
N ALA A 208 -16.99 40.41 8.56
CA ALA A 208 -17.19 41.46 9.57
C ALA A 208 -16.15 42.60 9.48
N GLY A 209 -15.18 42.49 8.58
CA GLY A 209 -14.07 43.46 8.45
C GLY A 209 -13.10 43.43 9.64
N ASN A 210 -13.03 42.32 10.39
CA ASN A 210 -12.16 42.15 11.54
C ASN A 210 -10.75 41.70 11.12
N GLN A 211 -9.92 42.66 10.68
CA GLN A 211 -8.58 42.38 10.16
C GLN A 211 -7.63 41.78 11.21
N ASP A 212 -7.71 42.22 12.48
CA ASP A 212 -6.83 41.73 13.54
C ASP A 212 -7.05 40.24 13.82
N LEU A 213 -8.31 39.80 13.84
CA LEU A 213 -8.64 38.39 14.00
C LEU A 213 -8.26 37.59 12.75
N LEU A 214 -8.52 38.13 11.55
CA LEU A 214 -8.18 37.48 10.30
C LEU A 214 -6.68 37.13 10.24
N VAL A 215 -5.81 38.11 10.51
CA VAL A 215 -4.35 37.90 10.56
C VAL A 215 -3.99 36.84 11.60
N THR A 216 -4.62 36.90 12.78
CA THR A 216 -4.35 35.93 13.85
C THR A 216 -4.69 34.50 13.44
N VAL A 217 -5.84 34.28 12.80
CA VAL A 217 -6.28 32.96 12.34
C VAL A 217 -5.39 32.47 11.18
N GLU A 218 -5.09 33.33 10.21
CA GLU A 218 -4.21 32.99 9.07
C GLU A 218 -2.79 32.64 9.53
N GLU A 219 -2.23 33.36 10.52
CA GLU A 219 -0.93 33.02 11.11
C GLU A 219 -0.96 31.68 11.86
N GLN A 220 -2.03 31.38 12.58
CA GLN A 220 -2.21 30.10 13.27
C GLN A 220 -2.32 28.93 12.28
N SER A 221 -3.12 29.09 11.22
CA SER A 221 -3.23 28.11 10.13
C SER A 221 -1.88 27.86 9.48
N ALA A 222 -1.17 28.93 9.09
CA ALA A 222 0.13 28.84 8.44
C ALA A 222 1.16 28.06 9.27
N ARG A 223 1.20 28.26 10.60
CA ARG A 223 2.11 27.50 11.49
C ARG A 223 1.76 26.01 11.54
N ARG A 224 0.48 25.64 11.48
CA ARG A 224 0.04 24.24 11.46
C ARG A 224 0.37 23.59 10.11
N GLU A 225 0.07 24.28 9.02
CA GLU A 225 0.42 23.89 7.66
C GLU A 225 1.92 23.63 7.51
N ASP A 226 2.77 24.56 8.00
CA ASP A 226 4.23 24.43 7.93
C ASP A 226 4.75 23.21 8.71
N ARG A 227 4.09 22.87 9.83
CA ARG A 227 4.42 21.67 10.63
C ARG A 227 4.12 20.37 9.88
N VAL A 228 3.06 20.33 9.08
CA VAL A 228 2.74 19.15 8.24
C VAL A 228 3.78 19.04 7.13
N GLN A 229 4.10 20.16 6.47
CA GLN A 229 5.08 20.21 5.38
C GLN A 229 6.50 19.81 5.78
N GLN A 230 6.93 20.08 7.03
CA GLN A 230 8.29 19.73 7.48
C GLN A 230 8.57 18.21 7.40
N TRP A 231 7.52 17.38 7.52
CA TRP A 231 7.62 15.92 7.47
C TRP A 231 7.35 15.35 6.08
N ILE A 232 6.46 15.98 5.31
CA ILE A 232 6.12 15.54 3.94
C ILE A 232 7.25 15.86 2.94
N ARG A 233 7.86 17.05 3.02
CA ARG A 233 8.88 17.49 2.04
C ARG A 233 10.10 16.55 1.93
N PRO A 234 10.67 16.03 3.04
CA PRO A 234 11.74 15.03 2.97
C PRO A 234 11.33 13.75 2.23
N LEU A 235 10.08 13.29 2.41
CA LEU A 235 9.57 12.08 1.76
C LEU A 235 9.44 12.28 0.25
N ILE A 236 8.78 13.36 -0.18
CA ILE A 236 8.66 13.73 -1.60
C ILE A 236 10.05 13.87 -2.25
N SER A 237 10.99 14.49 -1.54
CA SER A 237 12.36 14.66 -2.03
C SER A 237 13.06 13.30 -2.19
N PHE A 238 12.90 12.40 -1.23
CA PHE A 238 13.46 11.06 -1.28
C PHE A 238 12.88 10.25 -2.44
N GLU A 239 11.56 10.23 -2.60
CA GLU A 239 10.87 9.58 -3.72
C GLU A 239 11.36 10.10 -5.07
N SER A 240 11.45 11.43 -5.22
CA SER A 240 11.92 12.08 -6.44
C SER A 240 13.36 11.69 -6.77
N ILE A 241 14.24 11.64 -5.76
CA ILE A 241 15.64 11.21 -5.93
C ILE A 241 15.70 9.74 -6.36
N CYS A 242 14.95 8.85 -5.69
CA CYS A 242 14.85 7.44 -6.06
C CYS A 242 14.32 7.27 -7.50
N LEU A 243 13.29 8.03 -7.87
CA LEU A 243 12.69 8.02 -9.20
C LEU A 243 13.71 8.44 -10.27
N VAL A 244 14.43 9.55 -10.08
CA VAL A 244 15.43 10.04 -11.02
C VAL A 244 16.59 9.05 -11.16
N MET A 245 17.19 8.62 -10.05
CA MET A 245 18.33 7.68 -10.07
C MET A 245 17.92 6.33 -10.69
N GLY A 246 16.80 5.77 -10.26
CA GLY A 246 16.31 4.50 -10.78
C GLY A 246 15.90 4.57 -12.25
N SER A 247 15.38 5.71 -12.72
CA SER A 247 15.09 5.93 -14.15
C SER A 247 16.35 5.94 -15.00
N LEU A 248 17.42 6.61 -14.55
CA LEU A 248 18.72 6.58 -15.22
C LEU A 248 19.28 5.15 -15.31
N LEU A 249 19.12 4.37 -14.23
CA LEU A 249 19.53 2.96 -14.19
C LEU A 249 18.70 2.09 -15.14
N LEU A 250 17.37 2.26 -15.17
CA LEU A 250 16.47 1.54 -16.08
C LEU A 250 16.82 1.83 -17.55
N LEU A 251 17.11 3.09 -17.90
CA LEU A 251 17.57 3.48 -19.23
C LEU A 251 18.91 2.84 -19.57
N GLY A 252 19.84 2.79 -18.61
CA GLY A 252 21.12 2.08 -18.76
C GLY A 252 20.92 0.58 -19.04
N VAL A 253 20.09 -0.09 -18.26
CA VAL A 253 19.75 -1.52 -18.45
C VAL A 253 19.07 -1.75 -19.79
N ALA A 254 18.15 -0.88 -20.21
CA ALA A 254 17.46 -0.97 -21.49
C ALA A 254 18.44 -0.85 -22.68
N ARG A 255 19.41 0.07 -22.61
CA ARG A 255 20.45 0.25 -23.63
C ARG A 255 21.41 -0.93 -23.70
N LEU A 256 21.75 -1.53 -22.56
CA LEU A 256 22.67 -2.67 -22.47
C LEU A 256 22.01 -4.03 -22.78
N ARG A 257 20.68 -4.07 -22.92
CA ARG A 257 19.89 -5.29 -23.18
C ARG A 257 20.30 -6.01 -24.47
N GLY A 258 20.90 -5.31 -25.42
CA GLY A 258 21.43 -5.87 -26.68
C GLY A 258 22.71 -6.71 -26.51
N GLN A 259 23.39 -6.66 -25.37
CA GLN A 259 24.73 -7.26 -25.19
C GLN A 259 24.75 -8.63 -24.48
N ARG A 260 23.59 -9.30 -24.28
CA ARG A 260 23.46 -10.65 -23.66
C ARG A 260 24.17 -10.84 -22.30
N MET A 261 24.41 -9.78 -21.55
CA MET A 261 25.05 -9.88 -20.23
C MET A 261 23.99 -10.20 -19.16
N ASN A 262 24.26 -11.19 -18.29
CA ASN A 262 23.48 -11.51 -17.09
C ASN A 262 23.69 -10.46 -15.98
N ILE A 263 23.55 -9.17 -16.31
CA ILE A 263 23.96 -8.03 -15.46
C ILE A 263 23.22 -8.03 -14.12
N LEU A 264 21.97 -8.48 -14.12
CA LEU A 264 21.10 -8.49 -12.94
C LEU A 264 21.17 -9.80 -12.15
N ARG A 265 21.86 -10.84 -12.63
CA ARG A 265 21.84 -12.14 -11.96
C ARG A 265 22.68 -12.09 -10.68
N LEU A 266 22.06 -12.40 -9.55
CA LEU A 266 22.67 -12.40 -8.22
C LEU A 266 22.87 -13.81 -7.67
N HIS A 267 22.03 -14.76 -8.06
CA HIS A 267 22.05 -16.12 -7.49
C HIS A 267 21.69 -17.24 -8.48
N GLY A 268 22.11 -18.46 -8.14
CA GLY A 268 21.74 -19.71 -8.79
C GLY A 268 21.81 -20.88 -7.79
N PRO A 269 20.85 -21.83 -7.78
CA PRO A 269 19.74 -21.99 -8.73
C PRO A 269 18.65 -20.93 -8.52
N GLY A 270 18.07 -20.47 -9.64
CA GLY A 270 16.98 -19.49 -9.65
C GLY A 270 15.68 -20.16 -10.09
N VAL A 271 14.92 -19.46 -10.94
CA VAL A 271 13.68 -19.95 -11.51
C VAL A 271 13.93 -20.50 -12.93
N PRO A 272 13.42 -21.69 -13.31
CA PRO A 272 12.59 -22.60 -12.51
C PRO A 272 13.40 -23.39 -11.47
N PRO A 273 12.76 -23.77 -10.35
CA PRO A 273 13.41 -24.48 -9.27
C PRO A 273 13.70 -25.95 -9.63
N PRO A 274 14.63 -26.60 -8.90
CA PRO A 274 14.98 -28.01 -9.13
C PRO A 274 13.95 -29.00 -8.59
N TRP A 275 13.03 -28.57 -7.70
CA TRP A 275 12.01 -29.44 -7.11
C TRP A 275 10.77 -29.60 -8.00
N SER A 276 9.99 -30.66 -7.73
CA SER A 276 8.83 -31.04 -8.55
C SER A 276 7.65 -30.08 -8.33
N GLY A 277 6.97 -29.70 -9.42
CA GLY A 277 5.80 -28.82 -9.36
C GLY A 277 4.61 -29.44 -8.64
N GLY A 278 4.39 -30.75 -8.78
CA GLY A 278 3.29 -31.46 -8.10
C GLY A 278 3.49 -31.53 -6.58
N THR A 279 4.71 -31.84 -6.14
CA THR A 279 5.06 -31.81 -4.70
C THR A 279 4.89 -30.40 -4.14
N ALA A 280 5.35 -29.39 -4.86
CA ALA A 280 5.21 -28.00 -4.43
C ALA A 280 3.75 -27.54 -4.36
N GLY A 281 2.91 -27.92 -5.33
CA GLY A 281 1.48 -27.66 -5.25
C GLY A 281 0.85 -28.24 -3.98
N ALA A 282 1.17 -29.48 -3.62
CA ALA A 282 0.66 -30.08 -2.39
C ALA A 282 1.17 -29.39 -1.12
N VAL A 283 2.44 -28.97 -1.10
CA VAL A 283 3.05 -28.20 0.01
C VAL A 283 2.36 -26.85 0.18
N ILE A 284 2.16 -26.10 -0.90
CA ILE A 284 1.51 -24.78 -0.87
C ILE A 284 0.07 -24.92 -0.38
N LEU A 285 -0.69 -25.89 -0.90
CA LEU A 285 -2.07 -26.10 -0.49
C LEU A 285 -2.18 -26.47 1.00
N ARG A 286 -1.40 -27.46 1.45
CA ARG A 286 -1.48 -27.93 2.84
C ARG A 286 -0.91 -26.94 3.83
N GLY A 287 0.26 -26.39 3.53
CA GLY A 287 0.93 -25.38 4.35
C GLY A 287 0.12 -24.10 4.46
N GLY A 288 -0.43 -23.62 3.33
CA GLY A 288 -1.31 -22.46 3.29
C GLY A 288 -2.60 -22.69 4.07
N ALA A 289 -3.27 -23.83 3.90
CA ALA A 289 -4.49 -24.16 4.64
C ALA A 289 -4.24 -24.23 6.16
N LEU A 290 -3.12 -24.85 6.59
CA LEU A 290 -2.73 -24.85 8.00
C LEU A 290 -2.46 -23.43 8.49
N GLY A 291 -1.79 -22.60 7.68
CA GLY A 291 -1.55 -21.19 8.01
C GLY A 291 -2.84 -20.39 8.21
N VAL A 292 -3.82 -20.56 7.31
CA VAL A 292 -5.16 -19.95 7.44
C VAL A 292 -5.83 -20.38 8.75
N VAL A 293 -5.80 -21.67 9.09
CA VAL A 293 -6.36 -22.18 10.35
C VAL A 293 -5.62 -21.60 11.55
N THR A 294 -4.29 -21.50 11.51
CA THR A 294 -3.48 -20.86 12.55
C THR A 294 -3.85 -19.39 12.71
N THR A 295 -3.99 -18.63 11.62
CA THR A 295 -4.43 -17.23 11.66
C THR A 295 -5.81 -17.11 12.29
N ALA A 296 -6.78 -17.93 11.88
CA ALA A 296 -8.13 -17.92 12.43
C ALA A 296 -8.12 -18.21 13.95
N LEU A 297 -7.29 -19.16 14.41
CA LEU A 297 -7.14 -19.49 15.83
C LEU A 297 -6.55 -18.31 16.63
N ILE A 298 -5.51 -17.66 16.09
CA ILE A 298 -4.86 -16.51 16.72
C ILE A 298 -5.85 -15.34 16.83
N LEU A 299 -6.56 -15.01 15.75
CA LEU A 299 -7.54 -13.92 15.71
C LEU A 299 -8.75 -14.18 16.62
N SER A 300 -9.09 -15.45 16.87
CA SER A 300 -10.18 -15.83 17.78
C SER A 300 -9.81 -15.70 19.26
N THR A 301 -8.54 -15.46 19.59
CA THR A 301 -8.06 -15.41 20.97
C THR A 301 -8.08 -13.97 21.50
N PRO A 302 -8.72 -13.67 22.66
CA PRO A 302 -8.77 -12.33 23.23
C PRO A 302 -7.38 -11.70 23.46
N SER A 303 -6.38 -12.54 23.72
CA SER A 303 -4.99 -12.16 23.95
C SER A 303 -4.28 -11.59 22.71
N PHE A 304 -4.87 -11.67 21.51
CA PHE A 304 -4.32 -11.02 20.31
C PHE A 304 -4.18 -9.50 20.47
N GLN A 305 -4.98 -8.88 21.36
CA GLN A 305 -4.84 -7.47 21.69
C GLN A 305 -3.51 -7.14 22.40
N HIS A 306 -2.78 -8.14 22.92
CA HIS A 306 -1.45 -7.93 23.48
C HIS A 306 -0.39 -7.83 22.37
N VAL A 307 0.37 -6.74 22.42
CA VAL A 307 1.46 -6.38 21.49
C VAL A 307 2.39 -7.56 21.19
N SER A 308 2.78 -8.35 22.20
CA SER A 308 3.70 -9.48 22.05
C SER A 308 3.14 -10.63 21.22
N LEU A 309 1.85 -10.96 21.39
CA LEU A 309 1.20 -12.04 20.64
C LEU A 309 0.89 -11.60 19.20
N ARG A 310 0.50 -10.34 19.03
CA ARG A 310 0.33 -9.72 17.72
C ARG A 310 1.62 -9.81 16.89
N ALA A 311 2.76 -9.41 17.44
CA ALA A 311 4.05 -9.47 16.75
C ALA A 311 4.45 -10.89 16.27
N LEU A 312 3.95 -11.93 16.92
CA LEU A 312 4.23 -13.33 16.54
C LEU A 312 3.21 -13.91 15.57
N ALA A 313 2.10 -13.22 15.29
CA ALA A 313 1.00 -13.76 14.50
C ALA A 313 1.42 -14.11 13.07
N ILE A 314 2.06 -13.18 12.36
CA ILE A 314 2.50 -13.40 10.97
C ILE A 314 3.55 -14.53 10.89
N PRO A 315 4.62 -14.56 11.71
CA PRO A 315 5.55 -15.69 11.72
C PRO A 315 4.88 -17.04 12.01
N LEU A 316 4.00 -17.10 13.01
CA LEU A 316 3.33 -18.35 13.40
C LEU A 316 2.38 -18.85 12.31
N ALA A 317 1.64 -17.95 11.65
CA ALA A 317 0.76 -18.30 10.54
C ALA A 317 1.52 -18.87 9.33
N ASN A 318 2.74 -18.40 9.07
CA ASN A 318 3.54 -18.85 7.93
C ASN A 318 4.43 -20.07 8.25
N LEU A 319 4.65 -20.38 9.53
CA LEU A 319 5.52 -21.46 9.96
C LEU A 319 5.15 -22.83 9.36
N PRO A 320 3.87 -23.27 9.33
CA PRO A 320 3.52 -24.56 8.73
C PRO A 320 3.92 -24.68 7.25
N LEU A 321 3.72 -23.61 6.48
CA LEU A 321 4.10 -23.56 5.07
C LEU A 321 5.60 -23.67 4.88
N LEU A 322 6.39 -22.89 5.66
CA LEU A 322 7.84 -22.90 5.55
C LEU A 322 8.44 -24.23 6.02
N VAL A 323 7.92 -24.82 7.10
CA VAL A 323 8.38 -26.13 7.59
C VAL A 323 8.13 -27.21 6.53
N LEU A 324 6.94 -27.25 5.92
CA LEU A 324 6.65 -28.19 4.84
C LEU A 324 7.51 -27.94 3.59
N ALA A 325 7.72 -26.68 3.21
CA ALA A 325 8.61 -26.32 2.11
C ALA A 325 10.04 -26.79 2.34
N TYR A 326 10.56 -26.63 3.55
CA TYR A 326 11.91 -27.10 3.88
C TYR A 326 12.02 -28.63 3.80
N ILE A 327 11.11 -29.33 4.48
CA ILE A 327 11.17 -30.80 4.58
C ILE A 327 10.94 -31.48 3.23
N GLN A 328 10.01 -30.96 2.42
CA GLN A 328 9.53 -31.65 1.22
C GLN A 328 10.10 -31.12 -0.09
N LEU A 329 10.61 -29.88 -0.13
CA LEU A 329 11.14 -29.27 -1.35
C LEU A 329 12.63 -28.99 -1.26
N LEU A 330 13.07 -28.26 -0.22
CA LEU A 330 14.46 -27.79 -0.13
C LEU A 330 15.42 -28.91 0.28
N LYS A 331 15.16 -29.57 1.42
CA LYS A 331 16.02 -30.63 1.96
C LYS A 331 16.23 -31.80 0.98
N PRO A 332 15.19 -32.33 0.29
CA PRO A 332 15.38 -33.40 -0.70
C PRO A 332 16.16 -32.96 -1.94
N ALA A 333 16.13 -31.66 -2.27
CA ALA A 333 16.92 -31.08 -3.36
C ALA A 333 18.35 -30.71 -2.94
N GLY A 334 18.76 -30.98 -1.69
CA GLY A 334 20.07 -30.59 -1.16
C GLY A 334 20.21 -29.08 -0.92
N LEU A 335 19.08 -28.37 -0.75
CA LEU A 335 19.04 -26.92 -0.61
C LEU A 335 18.66 -26.49 0.82
N THR A 336 19.14 -25.32 1.21
CA THR A 336 18.69 -24.55 2.39
C THR A 336 17.77 -23.42 1.94
N PHE A 337 17.14 -22.69 2.87
CA PHE A 337 16.43 -21.44 2.53
C PHE A 337 17.36 -20.43 1.87
N THR A 338 18.59 -20.30 2.39
CA THR A 338 19.57 -19.34 1.86
C THR A 338 19.96 -19.62 0.41
N ASN A 339 20.28 -20.87 0.09
CA ASN A 339 20.71 -21.25 -1.26
C ASN A 339 19.53 -21.57 -2.19
N GLY A 340 18.37 -21.95 -1.66
CA GLY A 340 17.19 -22.26 -2.45
C GLY A 340 16.45 -21.03 -2.97
N PHE A 341 16.43 -19.95 -2.18
CA PHE A 341 15.74 -18.70 -2.54
C PHE A 341 16.70 -17.52 -2.78
N GLY A 342 18.00 -17.78 -2.77
CA GLY A 342 19.03 -16.77 -3.00
C GLY A 342 19.09 -15.68 -1.93
N LEU A 343 18.90 -16.05 -0.66
CA LEU A 343 18.97 -15.11 0.46
C LEU A 343 20.41 -14.77 0.87
N GLY A 344 21.40 -15.55 0.41
CA GLY A 344 22.82 -15.29 0.64
C GLY A 344 23.43 -14.40 -0.44
N ILE A 345 23.46 -13.09 -0.20
CA ILE A 345 24.10 -12.11 -1.11
C ILE A 345 25.58 -11.98 -0.77
N LYS A 346 26.45 -12.07 -1.79
CA LYS A 346 27.89 -11.83 -1.65
C LYS A 346 28.17 -10.33 -1.58
N ARG A 347 29.22 -9.92 -0.85
CA ARG A 347 29.62 -8.51 -0.74
C ARG A 347 29.90 -7.87 -2.11
N ASP A 348 30.49 -8.62 -3.03
CA ASP A 348 30.81 -8.15 -4.39
C ASP A 348 29.56 -7.84 -5.23
N ASP A 349 28.41 -8.44 -4.88
CA ASP A 349 27.15 -8.25 -5.57
C ASP A 349 26.29 -7.14 -4.93
N LEU A 350 26.75 -6.50 -3.85
CA LEU A 350 25.98 -5.48 -3.13
C LEU A 350 25.66 -4.27 -4.01
N GLY A 351 26.63 -3.80 -4.81
CA GLY A 351 26.40 -2.70 -5.75
C GLY A 351 25.34 -3.03 -6.80
N ARG A 352 25.33 -4.28 -7.31
CA ARG A 352 24.32 -4.75 -8.26
C ARG A 352 22.96 -4.88 -7.61
N LEU A 353 22.90 -5.39 -6.37
CA LEU A 353 21.68 -5.44 -5.58
C LEU A 353 21.10 -4.03 -5.41
N THR A 354 21.90 -3.06 -4.95
CA THR A 354 21.44 -1.67 -4.77
C THR A 354 20.92 -1.07 -6.06
N CYS A 355 21.65 -1.20 -7.17
CA CYS A 355 21.19 -0.68 -8.47
C CYS A 355 19.87 -1.36 -8.92
N THR A 356 19.76 -2.67 -8.69
CA THR A 356 18.57 -3.45 -9.04
C THR A 356 17.36 -3.01 -8.23
N VAL A 357 17.53 -2.84 -6.92
CA VAL A 357 16.46 -2.35 -6.02
C VAL A 357 16.02 -0.96 -6.42
N LEU A 358 16.95 -0.02 -6.63
CA LEU A 358 16.62 1.35 -7.05
C LEU A 358 15.87 1.39 -8.39
N ALA A 359 16.28 0.56 -9.36
CA ALA A 359 15.59 0.45 -10.64
C ALA A 359 14.16 -0.11 -10.49
N VAL A 360 13.96 -1.10 -9.63
CA VAL A 360 12.63 -1.68 -9.36
C VAL A 360 11.74 -0.71 -8.59
N VAL A 361 12.28 -0.02 -7.59
CA VAL A 361 11.55 1.02 -6.84
C VAL A 361 11.09 2.13 -7.80
N ALA A 362 11.97 2.62 -8.67
CA ALA A 362 11.57 3.61 -9.67
C ALA A 362 10.51 3.08 -10.65
N ALA A 363 10.58 1.81 -11.07
CA ALA A 363 9.53 1.20 -11.90
C ALA A 363 8.19 1.09 -11.14
N GLY A 364 8.24 0.85 -9.82
CA GLY A 364 7.09 0.90 -8.92
C GLY A 364 6.45 2.29 -8.91
N LEU A 365 7.24 3.30 -8.55
CA LEU A 365 6.80 4.70 -8.48
C LEU A 365 6.24 5.22 -9.82
N TRP A 366 6.88 4.88 -10.95
CA TRP A 366 6.35 5.22 -12.27
C TRP A 366 5.00 4.54 -12.55
N GLY A 367 4.85 3.28 -12.13
CA GLY A 367 3.58 2.58 -12.26
C GLY A 367 2.49 3.25 -11.43
N GLU A 368 2.78 3.58 -10.17
CA GLU A 368 1.85 4.29 -9.28
C GLU A 368 1.43 5.64 -9.86
N TRP A 369 2.38 6.40 -10.40
CA TRP A 369 2.09 7.67 -11.08
C TRP A 369 1.18 7.48 -12.31
N VAL A 370 1.47 6.50 -13.17
CA VAL A 370 0.63 6.19 -14.35
C VAL A 370 -0.77 5.75 -13.91
N MET A 371 -0.87 4.92 -12.87
CA MET A 371 -2.15 4.46 -12.32
C MET A 371 -2.96 5.61 -11.73
N GLY A 372 -2.33 6.54 -11.01
CA GLY A 372 -2.97 7.73 -10.47
C GLY A 372 -3.58 8.59 -11.58
N ARG A 373 -2.80 8.87 -12.64
CA ARG A 373 -3.31 9.59 -13.83
C ARG A 373 -4.45 8.89 -14.55
N ALA A 374 -4.38 7.56 -14.66
CA ALA A 374 -5.45 6.78 -15.26
C ALA A 374 -6.71 6.75 -14.39
N ALA A 375 -6.56 6.71 -13.06
CA ALA A 375 -7.67 6.74 -12.12
C ALA A 375 -8.39 8.11 -12.15
N GLU A 376 -7.64 9.21 -12.14
CA GLU A 376 -8.14 10.58 -12.30
C GLU A 376 -8.94 10.74 -13.60
N PHE A 377 -8.38 10.30 -14.73
CA PHE A 377 -9.06 10.34 -16.03
C PHE A 377 -10.36 9.52 -16.08
N LEU A 378 -10.44 8.44 -15.31
CA LEU A 378 -11.61 7.57 -15.23
C LEU A 378 -12.56 7.93 -14.07
N HIS A 379 -12.28 9.00 -13.32
CA HIS A 379 -12.98 9.38 -12.09
C HIS A 379 -13.12 8.21 -11.09
N LEU A 380 -12.07 7.39 -10.99
CA LEU A 380 -11.98 6.31 -10.03
C LEU A 380 -11.26 6.84 -8.79
N ASN A 381 -11.93 6.81 -7.64
CA ASN A 381 -11.35 7.27 -6.38
C ASN A 381 -11.16 6.10 -5.40
N ASN A 382 -10.06 6.13 -4.65
CA ASN A 382 -9.89 5.27 -3.49
C ASN A 382 -10.76 5.79 -2.34
N HIS A 383 -11.40 4.87 -1.63
CA HIS A 383 -12.05 5.26 -0.38
C HIS A 383 -11.00 5.45 0.69
N TRP A 384 -11.17 6.47 1.50
CA TRP A 384 -10.18 6.87 2.50
C TRP A 384 -9.80 5.79 3.51
N THR A 385 -10.76 4.93 3.85
CA THR A 385 -10.56 3.79 4.75
C THR A 385 -9.56 2.76 4.25
N GLU A 386 -9.17 2.79 2.97
CA GLU A 386 -8.22 1.82 2.40
C GLU A 386 -6.77 2.17 2.74
N TRP A 387 -6.49 3.41 3.12
CA TRP A 387 -5.13 3.88 3.44
C TRP A 387 -5.00 4.50 4.85
N PHE A 388 -6.11 4.76 5.54
CA PHE A 388 -6.07 5.13 6.96
C PHE A 388 -5.76 3.91 7.84
N ASP A 389 -4.67 3.99 8.61
CA ASP A 389 -4.30 2.96 9.60
C ASP A 389 -4.32 3.54 11.02
N LYS A 390 -5.25 3.06 11.85
CA LYS A 390 -5.44 3.55 13.22
C LYS A 390 -4.22 3.31 14.13
N ASP A 391 -3.45 2.26 13.89
CA ASP A 391 -2.31 1.90 14.74
C ASP A 391 -1.12 2.81 14.45
N LEU A 392 -0.92 3.20 13.19
CA LEU A 392 0.09 4.19 12.82
C LEU A 392 -0.28 5.60 13.30
N VAL A 393 -1.56 5.96 13.19
CA VAL A 393 -2.04 7.32 13.52
C VAL A 393 -2.19 7.52 15.03
N TRP A 394 -2.89 6.62 15.73
CA TRP A 394 -3.23 6.77 17.15
C TRP A 394 -2.53 5.78 18.08
N GLY A 395 -1.79 4.81 17.54
CA GLY A 395 -1.12 3.81 18.35
C GLY A 395 -0.10 4.40 19.31
N THR A 396 0.09 3.72 20.44
CA THR A 396 1.20 3.96 21.37
C THR A 396 2.53 3.54 20.73
N PRO A 397 3.69 4.04 21.19
CA PRO A 397 4.98 3.69 20.58
C PRO A 397 5.22 2.16 20.43
N PRO A 398 4.83 1.28 21.36
CA PRO A 398 4.94 -0.17 21.17
C PRO A 398 4.04 -0.71 20.05
N VAL A 399 2.81 -0.19 19.91
CA VAL A 399 1.87 -0.59 18.85
C VAL A 399 2.39 -0.18 17.49
N ILE A 400 2.91 1.05 17.36
CA ILE A 400 3.56 1.52 16.13
C ILE A 400 4.75 0.64 15.78
N ALA A 401 5.63 0.37 16.76
CA ALA A 401 6.82 -0.45 16.52
C ALA A 401 6.47 -1.85 16.00
N VAL A 402 5.44 -2.48 16.56
CA VAL A 402 4.93 -3.76 16.07
C VAL A 402 4.29 -3.62 14.69
N SER A 403 3.49 -2.59 14.44
CA SER A 403 2.86 -2.37 13.12
C SER A 403 3.92 -2.16 12.02
N ILE A 404 4.95 -1.35 12.29
CA ILE A 404 6.08 -1.16 11.37
C ILE A 404 6.83 -2.49 11.16
N LEU A 405 7.08 -3.26 12.21
CA LEU A 405 7.74 -4.57 12.08
C LEU A 405 6.90 -5.54 11.23
N GLU A 406 5.58 -5.56 11.41
CA GLU A 406 4.64 -6.36 10.63
C GLU A 406 4.66 -5.96 9.17
N TYR A 407 4.43 -4.67 8.86
CA TYR A 407 4.27 -4.19 7.49
C TYR A 407 5.59 -4.10 6.71
N VAL A 408 6.69 -3.75 7.36
CA VAL A 408 7.97 -3.45 6.69
C VAL A 408 8.91 -4.65 6.68
N VAL A 409 8.79 -5.57 7.63
CA VAL A 409 9.72 -6.70 7.76
C VAL A 409 9.02 -8.03 7.54
N PHE A 410 8.01 -8.36 8.35
CA PHE A 410 7.40 -9.69 8.30
C PHE A 410 6.58 -9.90 7.03
N ALA A 411 5.67 -8.99 6.68
CA ALA A 411 4.87 -9.12 5.46
C ALA A 411 5.75 -9.28 4.21
N PRO A 412 6.74 -8.40 3.93
CA PRO A 412 7.64 -8.58 2.79
C PRO A 412 8.40 -9.91 2.77
N ILE A 413 8.92 -10.37 3.91
CA ILE A 413 9.67 -11.63 3.97
C ILE A 413 8.75 -12.82 3.69
N PHE A 414 7.63 -12.94 4.41
CA PHE A 414 6.78 -14.12 4.32
C PHE A 414 5.98 -14.15 3.03
N GLU A 415 5.51 -13.01 2.54
CA GLU A 415 4.79 -12.92 1.27
C GLU A 415 5.71 -13.20 0.07
N GLU A 416 6.95 -12.71 0.06
CA GLU A 416 7.90 -13.03 -1.01
C GLU A 416 8.26 -14.52 -1.00
N LEU A 417 8.46 -15.12 0.18
CA LEU A 417 8.70 -16.57 0.28
C LEU A 417 7.51 -17.38 -0.24
N ALA A 418 6.28 -17.04 0.17
CA ALA A 418 5.07 -17.77 -0.21
C ALA A 418 4.71 -17.58 -1.69
N PHE A 419 4.63 -16.33 -2.15
CA PHE A 419 4.14 -16.02 -3.49
C PHE A 419 5.23 -16.13 -4.55
N ARG A 420 6.46 -15.64 -4.31
CA ARG A 420 7.52 -15.65 -5.33
C ARG A 420 8.37 -16.92 -5.21
N GLY A 421 8.82 -17.23 -4.00
CA GLY A 421 9.66 -18.39 -3.70
C GLY A 421 8.96 -19.73 -3.94
N LEU A 422 7.67 -19.85 -3.60
CA LEU A 422 6.92 -21.10 -3.74
C LEU A 422 5.92 -21.07 -4.90
N LEU A 423 4.90 -20.20 -4.87
CA LEU A 423 3.80 -20.22 -5.85
C LEU A 423 4.28 -19.92 -7.28
N PHE A 424 4.92 -18.78 -7.50
CA PHE A 424 5.46 -18.40 -8.80
C PHE A 424 6.52 -19.40 -9.29
N ALA A 425 7.46 -19.81 -8.43
CA ALA A 425 8.48 -20.80 -8.78
C ALA A 425 7.85 -22.14 -9.20
N MET A 426 6.79 -22.58 -8.53
CA MET A 426 6.00 -23.77 -8.90
C MET A 426 5.33 -23.58 -10.26
N LEU A 427 4.66 -22.45 -10.50
CA LEU A 427 4.01 -22.16 -11.78
C LEU A 427 5.01 -22.13 -12.93
N ARG A 428 6.24 -21.64 -12.69
CA ARG A 428 7.32 -21.57 -13.69
C ARG A 428 7.86 -22.93 -14.12
N ARG A 429 7.57 -24.01 -13.38
CA ARG A 429 7.81 -25.39 -13.83
C ARG A 429 6.93 -25.80 -15.01
N ARG A 430 5.74 -25.20 -15.13
CA ARG A 430 4.72 -25.58 -16.13
C ARG A 430 4.49 -24.51 -17.19
N PHE A 431 4.51 -23.24 -16.78
CA PHE A 431 4.21 -22.08 -17.60
C PHE A 431 5.45 -21.26 -17.88
N LYS A 432 5.44 -20.52 -18.99
CA LYS A 432 6.42 -19.45 -19.27
C LYS A 432 6.26 -18.31 -18.26
N PHE A 433 7.20 -17.36 -18.25
CA PHE A 433 7.19 -16.22 -17.34
C PHE A 433 5.84 -15.52 -17.25
N LEU A 434 5.28 -15.07 -18.38
CA LEU A 434 4.10 -14.20 -18.37
C LEU A 434 2.88 -14.86 -17.71
N PRO A 435 2.39 -16.05 -18.11
CA PRO A 435 1.25 -16.66 -17.41
C PRO A 435 1.53 -17.00 -15.95
N ALA A 436 2.76 -17.42 -15.61
CA ALA A 436 3.11 -17.71 -14.22
C ALA A 436 3.09 -16.45 -13.34
N ALA A 437 3.62 -15.33 -13.85
CA ALA A 437 3.60 -14.04 -13.17
C ALA A 437 2.16 -13.57 -12.99
N LEU A 438 1.37 -13.51 -14.08
CA LEU A 438 -0.03 -13.04 -14.03
C LEU A 438 -0.88 -13.83 -13.02
N ILE A 439 -0.77 -15.16 -13.01
CA ILE A 439 -1.54 -15.99 -12.06
C ILE A 439 -1.09 -15.73 -10.62
N SER A 440 0.23 -15.73 -10.37
CA SER A 440 0.78 -15.53 -9.03
C SER A 440 0.41 -14.16 -8.46
N THR A 441 0.48 -13.11 -9.28
CA THR A 441 0.24 -11.73 -8.85
C THR A 441 -1.24 -11.41 -8.74
N SER A 442 -2.09 -12.06 -9.55
CA SER A 442 -3.55 -11.98 -9.37
C SER A 442 -3.97 -12.58 -8.04
N LEU A 443 -3.47 -13.78 -7.70
CA LEU A 443 -3.78 -14.41 -6.40
C LEU A 443 -3.26 -13.58 -5.22
N PHE A 444 -2.08 -12.98 -5.36
CA PHE A 444 -1.51 -12.05 -4.39
C PHE A 444 -2.43 -10.83 -4.18
N ALA A 445 -2.79 -10.13 -5.26
CA ALA A 445 -3.63 -8.93 -5.19
C ALA A 445 -5.06 -9.23 -4.70
N LEU A 446 -5.66 -10.36 -5.12
CA LEU A 446 -6.99 -10.77 -4.62
C LEU A 446 -6.99 -11.03 -3.11
N ALA A 447 -5.90 -11.59 -2.57
CA ALA A 447 -5.80 -11.86 -1.14
C ALA A 447 -5.77 -10.60 -0.26
N HIS A 448 -5.53 -9.42 -0.85
CA HIS A 448 -5.54 -8.15 -0.12
C HIS A 448 -6.96 -7.55 0.04
N GLY A 449 -7.92 -7.93 -0.81
CA GLY A 449 -9.30 -7.45 -0.71
C GLY A 449 -9.49 -5.94 -0.88
N TYR A 450 -8.61 -5.27 -1.64
CA TYR A 450 -8.73 -3.85 -1.94
C TYR A 450 -9.78 -3.55 -3.02
N SER A 451 -10.12 -2.26 -3.19
CA SER A 451 -10.87 -1.77 -4.34
C SER A 451 -10.12 -1.99 -5.66
N LEU A 452 -10.74 -1.65 -6.79
CA LEU A 452 -10.14 -1.85 -8.11
C LEU A 452 -8.77 -1.18 -8.25
N ILE A 453 -8.61 0.07 -7.80
CA ILE A 453 -7.32 0.79 -7.90
C ILE A 453 -6.27 0.13 -7.01
N GLY A 454 -6.62 -0.15 -5.74
CA GLY A 454 -5.72 -0.85 -4.82
C GLY A 454 -5.31 -2.23 -5.32
N PHE A 455 -6.24 -2.98 -5.94
CA PHE A 455 -5.96 -4.25 -6.59
C PHE A 455 -4.94 -4.09 -7.72
N VAL A 456 -5.14 -3.12 -8.63
CA VAL A 456 -4.22 -2.90 -9.76
C VAL A 456 -2.83 -2.47 -9.26
N SER A 457 -2.77 -1.66 -8.19
CA SER A 457 -1.51 -1.27 -7.56
C SER A 457 -0.74 -2.46 -6.98
N VAL A 458 -1.38 -3.27 -6.14
CA VAL A 458 -0.77 -4.48 -5.57
C VAL A 458 -0.39 -5.49 -6.67
N PHE A 459 -1.21 -5.61 -7.72
CA PHE A 459 -0.92 -6.45 -8.86
C PHE A 459 0.33 -6.01 -9.61
N TRP A 460 0.50 -4.70 -9.83
CA TRP A 460 1.67 -4.12 -10.49
C TRP A 460 2.96 -4.39 -9.70
N SER A 461 2.97 -4.05 -8.42
CA SER A 461 4.09 -4.34 -7.50
C SER A 461 4.37 -5.84 -7.44
N GLY A 462 3.29 -6.63 -7.37
CA GLY A 462 3.19 -8.04 -7.67
C GLY A 462 4.13 -8.51 -8.78
N PHE A 463 3.83 -7.98 -9.96
CA PHE A 463 4.45 -8.32 -11.23
C PHE A 463 5.91 -7.89 -11.28
N LEU A 464 6.24 -6.72 -10.75
CA LEU A 464 7.63 -6.24 -10.66
C LEU A 464 8.49 -7.17 -9.81
N TRP A 465 7.99 -7.64 -8.66
CA TRP A 465 8.76 -8.54 -7.80
C TRP A 465 8.91 -9.94 -8.41
N ALA A 466 7.90 -10.45 -9.11
CA ALA A 466 8.02 -11.68 -9.90
C ALA A 466 9.04 -11.55 -11.04
N TRP A 467 9.02 -10.41 -11.75
CA TRP A 467 9.99 -10.09 -12.80
C TRP A 467 11.41 -10.01 -12.24
N ILE A 468 11.63 -9.32 -11.13
CA ILE A 468 12.97 -9.19 -10.58
C ILE A 468 13.50 -10.52 -10.04
N TYR A 469 12.65 -11.35 -9.44
CA TYR A 469 13.07 -12.68 -9.01
C TYR A 469 13.48 -13.59 -10.18
N GLU A 470 12.74 -13.58 -11.30
CA GLU A 470 13.10 -14.30 -12.53
C GLU A 470 14.47 -13.84 -13.07
N ARG A 471 14.79 -12.54 -12.95
CA ARG A 471 16.03 -11.96 -13.45
C ARG A 471 17.24 -12.19 -12.55
N THR A 472 17.05 -12.08 -11.24
CA THR A 472 18.15 -12.09 -10.27
C THR A 472 18.41 -13.49 -9.72
N GLY A 473 17.39 -14.35 -9.69
CA GLY A 473 17.43 -15.64 -8.99
C GLY A 473 17.42 -15.52 -7.46
N SER A 474 17.21 -14.30 -6.92
CA SER A 474 17.20 -14.00 -5.48
C SER A 474 15.91 -13.29 -5.10
N LEU A 475 15.33 -13.65 -3.96
CA LEU A 475 14.19 -12.92 -3.40
C LEU A 475 14.56 -11.61 -2.71
N ILE A 476 15.84 -11.39 -2.37
CA ILE A 476 16.27 -10.21 -1.61
C ILE A 476 15.92 -8.89 -2.32
N PRO A 477 16.16 -8.71 -3.64
CA PRO A 477 15.72 -7.50 -4.33
C PRO A 477 14.21 -7.22 -4.21
N GLY A 478 13.38 -8.27 -4.31
CA GLY A 478 11.93 -8.17 -4.14
C GLY A 478 11.55 -7.81 -2.71
N MET A 479 12.11 -8.52 -1.72
CA MET A 479 11.88 -8.27 -0.29
C MET A 479 12.27 -6.84 0.12
N VAL A 480 13.43 -6.35 -0.36
CA VAL A 480 13.88 -4.99 -0.04
C VAL A 480 13.01 -3.95 -0.73
N ALA A 481 12.68 -4.11 -2.02
CA ALA A 481 11.81 -3.18 -2.72
C ALA A 481 10.40 -3.14 -2.11
N HIS A 482 9.85 -4.30 -1.73
CA HIS A 482 8.57 -4.41 -1.02
C HIS A 482 8.62 -3.73 0.36
N ALA A 483 9.66 -4.01 1.16
CA ALA A 483 9.86 -3.35 2.45
C ALA A 483 10.00 -1.83 2.32
N MET A 484 10.74 -1.34 1.32
CA MET A 484 10.86 0.09 1.04
C MET A 484 9.51 0.72 0.67
N ASN A 485 8.71 0.04 -0.16
CA ASN A 485 7.38 0.51 -0.52
C ASN A 485 6.47 0.64 0.71
N ASN A 486 6.42 -0.40 1.54
CA ASN A 486 5.57 -0.40 2.73
C ASN A 486 6.06 0.63 3.76
N LEU A 487 7.38 0.79 3.91
CA LEU A 487 7.94 1.80 4.79
C LEU A 487 7.57 3.21 4.34
N LEU A 488 7.65 3.49 3.04
CA LEU A 488 7.30 4.79 2.47
C LEU A 488 5.83 5.11 2.72
N VAL A 489 4.92 4.16 2.49
CA VAL A 489 3.49 4.31 2.81
C VAL A 489 3.28 4.59 4.30
N CYS A 490 3.90 3.82 5.19
CA CYS A 490 3.80 4.03 6.64
C CYS A 490 4.30 5.44 7.04
N LEU A 491 5.45 5.86 6.52
CA LEU A 491 6.02 7.16 6.81
C LEU A 491 5.14 8.31 6.29
N THR A 492 4.56 8.17 5.09
CA THR A 492 3.64 9.17 4.52
C THR A 492 2.38 9.30 5.36
N VAL A 493 1.76 8.18 5.77
CA VAL A 493 0.60 8.19 6.66
C VAL A 493 0.92 8.86 8.00
N MET A 494 2.05 8.51 8.61
CA MET A 494 2.47 9.10 9.88
C MET A 494 2.83 10.60 9.75
N ALA A 495 3.54 10.99 8.70
CA ALA A 495 3.93 12.38 8.45
C ALA A 495 2.72 13.29 8.22
N LEU A 496 1.66 12.76 7.60
CA LEU A 496 0.44 13.51 7.32
C LEU A 496 -0.50 13.58 8.52
N LEU A 497 -0.70 12.46 9.22
CA LEU A 497 -1.82 12.30 10.16
C LEU A 497 -1.43 12.34 11.64
N ARG A 498 -0.14 12.31 11.98
CA ARG A 498 0.35 12.29 13.37
C ARG A 498 1.13 13.55 13.72
#